data_AF-A0A520HR78-F1
#
_entry.id   AF-A0A520HR78-F1
#
_cell.length_a   1.000
_cell.length_b   1.000
_cell.length_c   1.000
_cell.angle_alpha   90.00
_cell.angle_beta   90.00
_cell.angle_gamma   90.00
#
_symmetry.space_group_name_H-M   'P 1'
#
loop_
_entity.id
_entity.type
_entity.pdbx_description
1 polymer ?
#
loop_
_entity_poly.entity_id
_entity_poly.type
_entity_poly.pdbx_seq_one_letter_code
_entity_poly.pdbx_strand_id
1 'polypeptide(L)'
;GGTGWRQIAQCRTGAEGPGFTVQLGFGKDPHAKPTWKGGPVTGYISHAPDHAPLIAGLFGQAAPKTLMLVADPPLAGLDPNPQPDLSAVPNNHLAYAVQWFIFAAIAAIIYALAVRRRGVAESPAAR
;
A
#
# COMPACT_ATOMS: atom_id res chain seq x y z
N GLY A 1 -3.45 15.29 3.76
CA GLY A 1 -4.55 14.83 2.87
C GLY A 1 -5.87 15.16 3.53
N GLY A 2 -6.78 15.84 2.83
CA GLY A 2 -8.12 16.11 3.34
C GLY A 2 -8.96 14.84 3.41
N THR A 3 -9.88 14.77 4.35
CA THR A 3 -10.95 13.76 4.35
C THR A 3 -11.99 14.12 3.30
N GLY A 4 -12.44 13.14 2.52
CA GLY A 4 -13.43 13.37 1.47
C GLY A 4 -13.74 12.11 0.67
N TRP A 5 -14.63 12.26 -0.30
CA TRP A 5 -15.13 11.18 -1.14
C TRP A 5 -14.57 11.31 -2.55
N ARG A 6 -13.98 10.22 -3.07
CA ARG A 6 -13.46 10.15 -4.42
C ARG A 6 -14.61 10.18 -5.42
N GLN A 7 -14.57 11.12 -6.35
CA GLN A 7 -15.55 11.22 -7.44
C GLN A 7 -14.95 10.56 -8.68
N ILE A 8 -15.49 9.40 -9.06
CA ILE A 8 -14.98 8.56 -10.15
C ILE A 8 -16.03 8.49 -11.26
N ALA A 9 -15.63 8.85 -12.48
CA ALA A 9 -16.46 8.81 -13.68
C ALA A 9 -16.01 7.68 -14.62
N GLN A 10 -16.98 7.09 -15.32
CA GLN A 10 -16.73 6.16 -16.42
C GLN A 10 -16.82 6.94 -17.73
N CYS A 11 -15.68 7.09 -18.41
CA CYS A 11 -15.56 7.85 -19.64
C CYS A 11 -15.59 6.90 -20.86
N ARG A 12 -16.13 7.39 -21.98
CA ARG A 12 -16.10 6.67 -23.26
C ARG A 12 -15.77 7.66 -24.37
N THR A 13 -14.79 7.32 -25.21
CA THR A 13 -14.31 8.15 -26.34
C THR A 13 -14.95 7.76 -27.67
N GLY A 14 -15.83 6.76 -27.68
CA GLY A 14 -16.60 6.34 -28.86
C GLY A 14 -15.88 5.36 -29.79
N ALA A 15 -14.54 5.31 -29.78
CA ALA A 15 -13.74 4.47 -30.69
C ALA A 15 -12.85 3.40 -30.01
N GLU A 16 -12.71 3.41 -28.67
CA GLU A 16 -11.59 2.71 -27.99
C GLU A 16 -12.00 1.53 -27.06
N GLY A 17 -13.13 0.86 -27.30
CA GLY A 17 -13.52 -0.33 -26.53
C GLY A 17 -14.26 -0.01 -25.22
N PRO A 18 -14.07 -0.77 -24.11
CA PRO A 18 -15.01 -0.83 -22.97
C PRO A 18 -15.19 0.47 -22.15
N GLY A 19 -14.51 1.56 -22.53
CA GLY A 19 -14.45 2.80 -21.78
C GLY A 19 -13.29 2.81 -20.79
N PHE A 20 -13.07 3.96 -20.16
CA PHE A 20 -11.92 4.20 -19.30
C PHE A 20 -12.36 4.92 -18.02
N THR A 21 -11.85 4.51 -16.86
CA THR A 21 -12.25 5.04 -15.55
C THR A 21 -11.37 6.23 -15.17
N VAL A 22 -11.99 7.34 -14.77
CA VAL A 22 -11.28 8.58 -14.40
C VAL A 22 -11.69 9.04 -13.01
N GLN A 23 -10.73 9.26 -12.14
CA GLN A 23 -10.95 9.96 -10.86
C GLN A 23 -10.79 11.47 -11.07
N LEU A 24 -11.88 12.20 -10.89
CA LEU A 24 -11.96 13.64 -11.17
C LEU A 24 -11.36 14.50 -10.06
N GLY A 25 -11.50 14.06 -8.80
CA GLY A 25 -11.12 14.82 -7.62
C GLY A 25 -11.81 14.30 -6.35
N PHE A 26 -11.68 15.05 -5.27
CA PHE A 26 -12.34 14.79 -3.99
C PHE A 26 -13.49 15.77 -3.75
N GLY A 27 -14.61 15.25 -3.22
CA GLY A 27 -15.74 16.05 -2.77
C GLY A 27 -15.99 15.89 -1.27
N LYS A 28 -16.65 16.88 -0.66
CA LYS A 28 -17.02 16.83 0.77
C LYS A 28 -18.28 16.01 1.04
N ASP A 29 -19.16 15.90 0.05
CA ASP A 29 -20.44 15.17 0.13
C ASP A 29 -20.36 13.87 -0.69
N PRO A 30 -20.65 12.69 -0.11
CA PRO A 30 -20.67 11.41 -0.83
C PRO A 30 -21.76 11.33 -1.91
N HIS A 31 -22.84 12.10 -1.78
CA HIS A 31 -23.98 12.06 -2.68
C HIS A 31 -23.97 13.18 -3.72
N ALA A 32 -23.03 14.12 -3.61
CA ALA A 32 -22.86 15.17 -4.60
C ALA A 32 -22.54 14.57 -5.97
N LYS A 33 -23.26 15.04 -6.99
CA LYS A 33 -23.04 14.67 -8.39
C LYS A 33 -22.35 15.84 -9.09
N PRO A 34 -21.02 15.86 -9.16
CA PRO A 34 -20.30 16.94 -9.83
C PRO A 34 -20.73 17.04 -11.29
N THR A 35 -20.99 18.26 -11.76
CA THR A 35 -21.39 18.54 -13.14
C THR A 35 -20.15 18.65 -14.02
N TRP A 36 -19.87 17.61 -14.80
CA TRP A 36 -18.78 17.60 -15.78
C TRP A 36 -19.27 17.06 -17.11
N LYS A 37 -19.06 17.83 -18.19
CA LYS A 37 -19.54 17.51 -19.54
C LYS A 37 -18.56 16.66 -20.36
N GLY A 38 -17.47 16.20 -19.74
CA GLY A 38 -16.35 15.56 -20.45
C GLY A 38 -15.34 16.58 -20.95
N GLY A 39 -14.31 16.08 -21.65
CA GLY A 39 -13.18 16.85 -22.15
C GLY A 39 -11.88 16.07 -22.02
N PRO A 40 -10.75 16.61 -22.52
CA PRO A 40 -9.44 16.01 -22.31
C PRO A 40 -9.13 15.95 -20.81
N VAL A 41 -8.55 14.84 -20.37
CA VAL A 41 -8.09 14.64 -18.99
C VAL A 41 -6.61 14.29 -19.00
N THR A 42 -5.83 14.99 -18.19
CA THR A 42 -4.42 14.73 -17.94
C THR A 42 -4.19 14.34 -16.48
N GLY A 43 -3.10 13.64 -16.23
CA GLY A 43 -2.70 13.25 -14.88
C GLY A 43 -1.88 11.97 -14.91
N TYR A 44 -2.07 11.10 -13.94
CA TYR A 44 -1.28 9.87 -13.78
C TYR A 44 -2.16 8.62 -13.69
N ILE A 45 -1.60 7.47 -14.05
CA ILE A 45 -2.30 6.18 -14.01
C ILE A 45 -2.16 5.55 -12.62
N SER A 46 -3.27 5.02 -12.11
CA SER A 46 -3.35 4.22 -10.89
C SER A 46 -4.33 3.07 -11.08
N HIS A 47 -4.61 2.31 -10.03
CA HIS A 47 -5.63 1.27 -10.03
C HIS A 47 -6.97 1.80 -9.53
N ALA A 48 -8.06 1.37 -10.17
CA ALA A 48 -9.40 1.54 -9.65
C ALA A 48 -9.54 0.80 -8.31
N PRO A 49 -10.41 1.26 -7.40
CA PRO A 49 -10.75 0.50 -6.21
C PRO A 49 -11.25 -0.89 -6.60
N ASP A 50 -10.69 -1.93 -5.97
CA ASP A 50 -11.19 -3.30 -6.06
C ASP A 50 -11.83 -3.72 -4.72
N HIS A 51 -12.85 -4.56 -4.80
CA HIS A 51 -13.47 -5.19 -3.63
C HIS A 51 -12.98 -6.63 -3.43
N ALA A 52 -12.00 -7.05 -4.23
CA ALA A 52 -11.44 -8.38 -4.13
C ALA A 52 -10.62 -8.49 -2.84
N PRO A 53 -10.90 -9.48 -1.98
CA PRO A 53 -10.06 -9.69 -0.80
C PRO A 53 -8.67 -10.14 -1.26
N LEU A 54 -7.61 -9.69 -0.58
CA LEU A 54 -6.22 -10.03 -0.93
C LEU A 54 -6.00 -11.54 -1.08
N ILE A 55 -6.71 -12.35 -0.29
CA ILE A 55 -6.61 -13.81 -0.33
C ILE A 55 -7.14 -14.43 -1.63
N ALA A 56 -8.03 -13.76 -2.37
CA ALA A 56 -8.49 -14.26 -3.66
C ALA A 56 -7.34 -14.35 -4.69
N GLY A 57 -6.33 -13.48 -4.57
CA GLY A 57 -5.14 -13.51 -5.42
C GLY A 57 -4.25 -14.74 -5.19
N LEU A 58 -4.17 -15.23 -3.95
CA LEU A 58 -3.37 -16.42 -3.60
C LEU A 58 -3.87 -17.69 -4.28
N PHE A 59 -5.16 -17.76 -4.62
CA PHE A 59 -5.80 -18.91 -5.27
C PHE A 59 -6.08 -18.68 -6.77
N GLY A 60 -5.50 -17.63 -7.37
CA GLY A 60 -5.67 -17.31 -8.79
C GLY A 60 -7.09 -16.89 -9.17
N GLN A 61 -7.94 -16.54 -8.20
CA GLN A 61 -9.33 -16.12 -8.41
C GLN A 61 -9.49 -14.60 -8.50
N ALA A 62 -8.41 -13.83 -8.39
CA ALA A 62 -8.47 -12.38 -8.50
C ALA A 62 -8.54 -11.95 -9.97
N ALA A 63 -9.57 -11.17 -10.31
CA ALA A 63 -9.60 -10.46 -11.58
C ALA A 63 -8.43 -9.47 -11.68
N PRO A 64 -7.93 -9.17 -12.91
CA PRO A 64 -6.92 -8.15 -13.10
C PRO A 64 -7.36 -6.80 -12.53
N LYS A 65 -6.44 -6.07 -11.87
CA LYS A 65 -6.72 -4.73 -11.34
C LYS A 65 -6.97 -3.76 -12.48
N THR A 66 -8.17 -3.21 -12.52
CA THR A 66 -8.57 -2.22 -13.52
C THR A 66 -7.73 -0.96 -13.39
N LEU A 67 -7.19 -0.47 -14.51
CA LEU A 67 -6.47 0.80 -14.54
C LEU A 67 -7.45 1.98 -14.52
N MET A 68 -7.01 3.09 -13.94
CA MET A 68 -7.78 4.32 -13.78
C MET A 68 -6.84 5.53 -13.92
N LEU A 69 -7.27 6.56 -14.65
CA LEU A 69 -6.56 7.85 -14.72
C LEU A 69 -7.01 8.71 -13.56
N VAL A 70 -6.05 9.26 -12.83
CA VAL A 70 -6.30 10.24 -11.78
C VAL A 70 -6.03 11.62 -12.36
N ALA A 71 -7.03 12.48 -12.37
CA ALA A 71 -6.94 13.81 -12.93
C ALA A 71 -6.01 14.71 -12.11
N ASP A 72 -5.09 15.37 -12.80
CA ASP A 72 -4.25 16.44 -12.27
C ASP A 72 -4.06 17.48 -13.40
N PRO A 73 -4.67 18.69 -13.31
CA PRO A 73 -5.40 19.27 -12.17
C PRO A 73 -6.80 18.65 -11.90
N PRO A 74 -7.43 18.91 -10.73
CA PRO A 74 -8.77 18.40 -10.45
C PRO A 74 -9.83 18.98 -11.40
N LEU A 75 -10.87 18.20 -11.65
CA LEU A 75 -11.96 18.54 -12.57
C LEU A 75 -13.25 18.86 -11.81
N ALA A 76 -14.22 19.46 -12.50
CA ALA A 76 -15.57 19.71 -11.98
C ALA A 76 -15.64 20.55 -10.69
N GLY A 77 -14.63 21.40 -10.45
CA GLY A 77 -14.55 22.22 -9.24
C GLY A 77 -14.29 21.41 -7.96
N LEU A 78 -13.79 20.18 -8.08
CA LEU A 78 -13.47 19.30 -6.96
C LEU A 78 -12.12 19.66 -6.34
N ASP A 79 -11.90 19.15 -5.13
CA ASP A 79 -10.62 19.27 -4.44
C ASP A 79 -9.54 18.38 -5.12
N PRO A 80 -8.25 18.78 -5.05
CA PRO A 80 -7.15 18.04 -5.66
C PRO A 80 -7.04 16.58 -5.21
N ASN A 81 -6.63 15.71 -6.14
CA ASN A 81 -6.27 14.33 -5.81
C ASN A 81 -4.93 14.31 -5.04
N PRO A 82 -4.76 13.40 -4.07
CA PRO A 82 -3.45 13.20 -3.44
C PRO A 82 -2.46 12.76 -4.50
N GLN A 83 -1.25 13.32 -4.46
CA GLN A 83 -0.19 12.91 -5.38
C GLN A 83 0.44 11.58 -4.93
N PRO A 84 0.99 10.79 -5.86
CA PRO A 84 1.86 9.68 -5.51
C PRO A 84 3.06 10.21 -4.72
N ASP A 85 3.13 9.88 -3.44
CA ASP A 85 4.19 10.35 -2.55
C ASP A 85 4.95 9.16 -1.98
N LEU A 86 6.23 9.03 -2.34
CA LEU A 86 7.11 7.98 -1.85
C LEU A 86 7.39 8.12 -0.35
N SER A 87 7.35 9.34 0.19
CA SER A 87 7.60 9.59 1.62
C SER A 87 6.49 9.03 2.52
N ALA A 88 5.33 8.71 1.96
CA ALA A 88 4.24 8.04 2.66
C ALA A 88 4.52 6.56 2.96
N VAL A 89 5.55 5.95 2.34
CA VAL A 89 5.98 4.58 2.64
C VAL A 89 7.04 4.63 3.76
N PRO A 90 6.75 4.05 4.95
CA PRO A 90 7.71 4.10 6.06
C PRO A 90 9.01 3.34 5.73
N ASN A 91 10.17 4.01 5.87
CA ASN A 91 11.47 3.36 5.74
C ASN A 91 11.95 2.81 7.11
N ASN A 92 11.57 1.57 7.42
CA ASN A 92 11.88 0.90 8.69
C ASN A 92 12.98 -0.18 8.57
N HIS A 93 13.67 -0.26 7.43
CA HIS A 93 14.64 -1.32 7.14
C HIS A 93 15.80 -1.37 8.14
N LEU A 94 16.33 -0.21 8.56
CA LEU A 94 17.43 -0.15 9.53
C LEU A 94 17.00 -0.70 10.89
N ALA A 95 15.81 -0.33 11.37
CA ALA A 95 15.30 -0.80 12.65
C ALA A 95 15.16 -2.33 12.67
N TYR A 96 14.66 -2.91 11.57
CA TYR A 96 14.57 -4.36 11.42
C TYR A 96 15.94 -5.04 11.37
N ALA A 97 16.93 -4.43 10.70
CA ALA A 97 18.30 -4.94 10.69
C ALA A 97 18.89 -4.98 12.11
N VAL A 98 18.77 -3.88 12.87
CA VAL A 98 19.23 -3.81 14.27
C VAL A 98 18.54 -4.85 15.14
N GLN A 99 17.22 -5.03 14.97
CA GLN A 99 16.46 -6.04 15.68
C GLN A 99 17.04 -7.45 15.48
N TRP A 100 17.43 -7.82 14.25
CA TRP A 100 18.06 -9.12 13.99
C TRP A 100 19.41 -9.29 14.69
N PHE A 101 20.24 -8.25 14.72
CA PHE A 101 21.51 -8.31 15.44
C PHE A 101 21.31 -8.46 16.95
N ILE A 102 20.31 -7.79 17.52
CA ILE A 102 19.94 -7.95 18.93
C ILE A 102 19.50 -9.40 19.20
N PHE A 103 18.63 -9.96 18.35
CA PHE A 103 18.21 -11.37 18.49
C PHE A 103 19.38 -12.34 18.39
N ALA A 104 20.28 -12.14 17.42
CA ALA A 104 21.49 -12.96 17.27
C ALA A 104 22.41 -12.85 18.49
N ALA A 105 22.59 -11.64 19.03
CA ALA A 105 23.40 -11.41 20.23
C ALA A 105 22.80 -12.11 21.45
N ILE A 106 21.48 -12.00 21.68
CA ILE A 106 20.78 -12.69 22.77
C ILE A 106 20.93 -14.21 22.63
N ALA A 107 20.72 -14.76 21.42
CA ALA A 107 20.89 -16.17 21.15
C ALA A 107 22.32 -16.65 21.42
N ALA A 108 23.32 -15.87 21.00
CA ALA A 108 24.73 -16.17 21.26
C ALA A 108 25.06 -16.16 22.77
N ILE A 109 24.51 -15.21 23.53
CA ILE A 109 24.68 -15.15 24.99
C ILE A 109 24.06 -16.39 25.65
N ILE A 110 22.82 -16.73 25.30
CA ILE A 110 22.14 -17.91 25.83
C ILE A 110 22.94 -19.17 25.53
N TYR A 111 23.41 -19.32 24.28
CA TYR A 111 24.22 -20.45 23.87
C TYR A 111 25.53 -20.54 24.66
N ALA A 112 26.25 -19.42 24.82
CA ALA A 112 27.49 -19.39 25.60
C ALA A 112 27.26 -19.76 27.07
N LEU A 113 26.17 -19.29 27.69
CA LEU A 113 25.78 -19.66 29.04
C LEU A 113 25.43 -21.14 29.15
N ALA A 114 24.69 -21.69 28.17
CA ALA A 114 24.33 -23.10 28.13
C ALA A 114 25.57 -24.00 28.03
N VAL A 115 26.52 -23.66 27.15
CA VAL A 115 27.79 -24.39 26.98
C VAL A 115 28.63 -24.32 28.27
N ARG A 116 28.76 -23.13 28.88
CA ARG A 116 29.49 -22.96 30.15
C ARG A 116 28.90 -23.81 31.27
N ARG A 117 27.57 -23.84 31.42
CA ARG A 117 26.89 -24.66 32.43
C ARG A 117 27.09 -26.16 32.19
N ARG A 118 27.20 -26.59 30.93
CA ARG A 118 27.46 -27.99 30.56
C ARG A 118 28.87 -28.42 30.95
N GLY A 119 29.87 -27.59 30.67
CA GLY A 119 31.28 -27.89 31.02
C GLY A 119 31.56 -27.90 32.52
N VAL A 120 30.85 -27.09 33.32
CA VAL A 120 31.01 -27.10 34.79
C VAL A 120 30.38 -28.34 35.44
N ALA A 121 29.30 -28.87 34.88
CA ALA A 121 28.64 -30.08 35.38
C ALA A 121 29.41 -31.37 35.09
N GLU A 122 30.34 -31.36 34.12
CA GLU A 122 31.20 -32.50 33.77
C GLU A 122 32.52 -32.55 34.55
N SER A 123 32.88 -31.51 35.32
CA SER A 123 34.00 -31.59 36.26
C SER A 123 33.67 -32.59 37.37
N PRO A 124 34.40 -33.72 37.51
CA PRO A 124 34.11 -34.66 38.58
C PRO A 124 34.31 -33.96 39.92
N ALA A 125 33.35 -34.15 40.84
CA ALA A 125 33.54 -33.78 42.23
C ALA A 125 34.87 -34.38 42.69
N ALA A 126 35.83 -33.53 43.07
CA ALA A 126 37.11 -33.94 43.59
C ALA A 126 36.86 -34.89 44.77
N ARG A 127 37.26 -36.16 44.60
CA ARG A 127 37.37 -37.13 45.69
C ARG A 127 38.64 -36.88 46.48
#